data_AF-A0A9W9EKG3-F1
#
_entry.id   AF-A0A9W9EKG3-F1
#
_cell.length_a   1.000
_cell.length_b   1.000
_cell.length_c   1.000
_cell.angle_alpha   90.00
_cell.angle_beta   90.00
_cell.angle_gamma   90.00
#
_symmetry.space_group_name_H-M   'P 1'
#
loop_
_entity.id
_entity.type
_entity.pdbx_description
1 polymer ?
#
loop_
_entity_poly.entity_id
_entity_poly.type
_entity_poly.pdbx_seq_one_letter_code
_entity_poly.pdbx_strand_id
1 'polypeptide(L)'
;MVTQMIKQIEFDVSQAAVSGLDSIMLAAKYTHIFVVMYPFVDGNGRLCRLILNSMLLKSGCFIVCLGEDSDGKDRHDYIEIALGASTLDS
;
A
#
# COMPACT_ATOMS: atom_id res chain seq x y z
N MET A 1 7.12 -12.19 9.62
CA MET A 1 6.64 -11.54 8.40
C MET A 1 6.17 -10.11 8.67
N VAL A 2 5.06 -9.86 9.39
CA VAL A 2 4.54 -8.47 9.62
C VAL A 2 5.55 -7.58 10.35
N THR A 3 6.21 -8.10 11.39
CA THR A 3 7.22 -7.35 12.15
C THR A 3 8.45 -6.96 11.30
N GLN A 4 8.80 -7.76 10.28
CA GLN A 4 9.91 -7.43 9.37
C GLN A 4 9.48 -6.32 8.40
N MET A 5 8.26 -6.39 7.88
CA MET A 5 7.68 -5.33 7.05
C MET A 5 7.64 -4.00 7.81
N ILE A 6 7.20 -3.99 9.08
CA ILE A 6 7.18 -2.76 9.90
C ILE A 6 8.57 -2.15 10.03
N LYS A 7 9.59 -2.96 10.37
CA LYS A 7 10.98 -2.48 10.47
C LYS A 7 11.50 -1.91 9.15
N GLN A 8 11.12 -2.51 8.03
CA GLN A 8 11.49 -2.01 6.70
C GLN A 8 10.78 -0.69 6.37
N ILE A 9 9.49 -0.54 6.70
CA ILE A 9 8.75 0.73 6.54
C ILE A 9 9.44 1.84 7.32
N GLU A 10 9.76 1.60 8.59
CA GLU A 10 10.40 2.61 9.44
C GLU A 10 11.74 3.06 8.86
N PHE A 11 12.55 2.10 8.38
CA PHE A 11 13.81 2.38 7.71
C PHE A 11 13.62 3.19 6.43
N ASP A 12 12.80 2.71 5.48
CA ASP A 12 12.61 3.36 4.18
C ASP A 12 11.98 4.76 4.32
N VAL A 13 11.03 4.94 5.23
CA VAL A 13 10.43 6.26 5.52
C VAL A 13 11.46 7.22 6.11
N SER A 14 12.35 6.75 6.99
CA SER A 14 13.43 7.59 7.53
C SER A 14 14.44 7.99 6.45
N GLN A 15 14.72 7.10 5.50
CA GLN A 15 15.63 7.34 4.40
C GLN A 15 15.02 8.26 3.33
N ALA A 16 13.72 8.19 3.09
CA ALA A 16 13.04 9.00 2.07
C ALA A 16 13.20 10.50 2.29
N ALA A 17 13.23 10.94 3.55
CA ALA A 17 13.50 12.34 3.91
C ALA A 17 14.92 12.80 3.54
N VAL A 18 15.86 11.87 3.37
CA VAL A 18 17.28 12.13 3.13
C VAL A 18 17.68 11.89 1.67
N SER A 19 17.14 10.85 1.04
CA SER A 19 17.57 10.36 -0.28
C SER A 19 16.67 10.74 -1.45
N GLY A 20 15.53 11.39 -1.19
CA GLY A 20 14.57 11.74 -2.25
C GLY A 20 13.81 10.54 -2.82
N LEU A 21 13.66 9.46 -2.04
CA LEU A 21 12.78 8.35 -2.42
C LEU A 21 11.34 8.86 -2.62
N ASP A 22 10.73 8.45 -3.72
CA ASP A 22 9.36 8.81 -4.04
C ASP A 22 8.39 8.22 -3.00
N SER A 23 7.69 9.10 -2.29
CA SER A 23 6.76 8.72 -1.22
C SER A 23 5.53 7.98 -1.72
N ILE A 24 5.11 8.22 -2.96
CA ILE A 24 4.00 7.50 -3.60
C ILE A 24 4.44 6.07 -3.92
N MET A 25 5.66 5.89 -4.46
CA MET A 25 6.26 4.59 -4.71
C MET A 25 6.40 3.77 -3.41
N LEU A 26 6.88 4.38 -2.33
CA LEU A 26 6.98 3.71 -1.03
C LEU A 26 5.61 3.29 -0.49
N ALA A 27 4.63 4.19 -0.55
CA ALA A 27 3.27 3.89 -0.12
C ALA A 27 2.66 2.72 -0.93
N ALA A 28 2.85 2.70 -2.25
CA ALA A 28 2.40 1.62 -3.12
C ALA A 28 3.09 0.28 -2.81
N LYS A 29 4.43 0.28 -2.68
CA LYS A 29 5.24 -0.91 -2.35
C LYS A 29 4.74 -1.58 -1.07
N TYR A 30 4.59 -0.83 0.01
CA TYR A 30 4.23 -1.41 1.31
C TYR A 30 2.75 -1.79 1.41
N THR A 31 1.89 -1.13 0.65
CA THR A 31 0.49 -1.56 0.50
C THR A 31 0.41 -2.90 -0.22
N HIS A 32 1.21 -3.10 -1.27
CA HIS A 32 1.32 -4.36 -2.00
C HIS A 32 1.87 -5.50 -1.12
N ILE A 33 2.99 -5.27 -0.43
CA ILE A 33 3.55 -6.27 0.49
C ILE A 33 2.51 -6.70 1.54
N PHE A 34 1.77 -5.73 2.11
CA PHE A 34 0.74 -6.05 3.09
C PHE A 34 -0.42 -6.87 2.52
N VAL A 35 -0.89 -6.56 1.30
CA VAL A 35 -2.01 -7.30 0.69
C VAL A 35 -1.64 -8.76 0.40
N VAL A 36 -0.42 -9.00 -0.08
CA VAL A 36 0.10 -10.34 -0.39
C VAL A 36 0.21 -11.19 0.88
N MET A 37 0.62 -10.59 1.98
CA MET A 37 0.80 -11.31 3.24
C MET A 37 -0.51 -11.77 3.89
N TYR A 38 -1.64 -11.15 3.54
CA TYR A 38 -2.98 -11.44 4.04
C TYR A 38 -3.04 -11.79 5.55
N PRO A 39 -2.58 -10.90 6.45
CA PRO A 39 -2.33 -11.26 7.85
C PRO A 39 -3.59 -11.44 8.72
N PHE A 40 -4.75 -11.00 8.25
CA PHE A 40 -6.00 -11.05 9.02
C PHE A 40 -7.05 -11.94 8.36
N VAL A 41 -8.02 -12.42 9.15
CA VAL A 41 -9.16 -13.21 8.63
C VAL A 41 -10.06 -12.35 7.72
N ASP A 42 -10.25 -11.08 8.09
CA ASP A 42 -10.99 -10.08 7.33
C ASP A 42 -10.32 -8.70 7.55
N GLY A 43 -10.61 -7.75 6.68
CA GLY A 43 -10.18 -6.35 6.82
C GLY A 43 -8.89 -6.02 6.09
N ASN A 44 -8.21 -6.99 5.48
CA ASN A 44 -6.93 -6.77 4.79
C ASN A 44 -7.03 -5.64 3.74
N GLY A 45 -8.05 -5.66 2.88
CA GLY A 45 -8.23 -4.60 1.89
C GLY A 45 -8.51 -3.22 2.49
N ARG A 46 -9.26 -3.14 3.61
CA ARG A 46 -9.51 -1.86 4.32
C ARG A 46 -8.21 -1.34 4.93
N LEU A 47 -7.43 -2.22 5.55
CA LEU A 47 -6.17 -1.88 6.17
C LEU A 47 -5.09 -1.52 5.14
N CYS A 48 -5.07 -2.17 3.97
CA CYS A 48 -4.23 -1.78 2.83
C CYS A 48 -4.42 -0.29 2.48
N ARG A 49 -5.68 0.12 2.30
CA ARG A 49 -6.03 1.51 1.97
C ARG A 49 -5.67 2.48 3.09
N LEU A 50 -5.80 2.06 4.34
CA LEU A 50 -5.39 2.86 5.50
C LEU A 50 -3.86 3.02 5.57
N ILE A 51 -3.10 1.96 5.32
CA ILE A 51 -1.63 2.00 5.28
C ILE A 51 -1.17 2.93 4.16
N LEU A 52 -1.69 2.77 2.94
CA LEU A 52 -1.42 3.63 1.80
C LEU A 52 -1.62 5.11 2.16
N ASN A 53 -2.83 5.45 2.62
CA ASN A 53 -3.19 6.83 2.94
C ASN A 53 -2.40 7.38 4.14
N SER A 54 -2.09 6.54 5.14
CA SER A 54 -1.28 6.96 6.28
C SER A 54 0.14 7.34 5.86
N MET A 55 0.73 6.59 4.92
CA MET A 55 2.06 6.89 4.38
C MET A 55 2.05 8.15 3.51
N LEU A 56 1.07 8.29 2.61
CA LEU A 56 0.91 9.49 1.79
C LEU A 56 0.71 10.75 2.64
N LEU A 57 -0.13 10.68 3.68
CA LEU A 57 -0.36 11.78 4.61
C LEU A 57 0.90 12.16 5.38
N LYS A 58 1.66 11.17 5.86
CA LYS A 58 2.93 11.42 6.58
C LYS A 58 3.96 12.13 5.71
N SER A 59 3.92 11.89 4.40
CA SER A 59 4.79 12.55 3.41
C SER A 59 4.26 13.88 2.88
N GLY A 60 3.11 14.37 3.39
CA GLY A 60 2.50 15.61 2.90
C GLY A 60 1.89 15.51 1.50
N CYS A 61 1.59 14.30 1.03
CA CYS A 61 0.91 14.03 -0.23
C CYS A 61 -0.62 14.10 -0.07
N PHE A 62 -1.35 13.62 -1.09
CA PHE A 62 -2.81 13.59 -1.14
C PHE A 62 -3.41 12.30 -0.55
N ILE A 63 -4.70 12.35 -0.22
CA ILE A 63 -5.52 11.17 0.11
C ILE A 63 -6.07 10.57 -1.18
N VAL A 64 -6.12 9.24 -1.26
CA VAL A 64 -6.68 8.50 -2.39
C VAL A 64 -7.83 7.61 -1.93
N CYS A 65 -8.97 7.75 -2.59
CA CYS A 65 -10.14 6.90 -2.43
C CYS A 65 -10.15 5.80 -3.50
N LEU A 66 -9.56 4.65 -3.20
CA LEU A 66 -9.54 3.49 -4.10
C LEU A 66 -10.72 2.56 -3.85
N GLY A 67 -11.45 2.23 -4.91
CA GLY A 67 -12.56 1.28 -4.93
C GLY A 67 -13.85 1.81 -4.31
N GLU A 68 -14.09 3.12 -4.38
CA GLU A 68 -15.28 3.80 -3.86
C GLU A 68 -16.40 3.97 -4.91
N ASP A 69 -16.15 3.62 -6.17
CA ASP A 69 -17.09 3.92 -7.25
C ASP A 69 -18.41 3.13 -7.18
N SER A 70 -19.51 3.80 -7.54
CA SER A 70 -20.87 3.23 -7.53
C SER A 70 -21.03 2.04 -8.47
N ASP A 71 -20.24 2.03 -9.55
CA ASP A 71 -20.37 1.08 -10.65
C ASP A 71 -19.40 -0.11 -10.49
N GLY A 72 -18.56 -0.08 -9.44
CA GLY A 72 -17.62 -1.15 -9.07
C GLY A 72 -16.43 -1.33 -10.01
N LYS A 73 -16.26 -0.47 -11.01
CA LYS A 73 -15.19 -0.51 -12.00
C LYS A 73 -13.85 -0.16 -11.38
N ASP A 74 -13.77 0.93 -10.63
CA ASP A 74 -12.55 1.35 -9.94
C ASP A 74 -12.09 0.28 -8.95
N ARG A 75 -13.05 -0.34 -8.23
CA ARG A 75 -12.75 -1.49 -7.38
C ARG A 75 -12.18 -2.67 -8.18
N HIS A 76 -12.75 -2.97 -9.34
CA HIS A 76 -12.28 -4.06 -10.19
C HIS A 76 -10.86 -3.80 -10.69
N ASP A 77 -10.61 -2.63 -11.27
CA ASP A 77 -9.31 -2.22 -11.80
C ASP A 77 -8.23 -2.24 -10.70
N TYR A 78 -8.53 -1.70 -9.52
CA TYR A 78 -7.64 -1.74 -8.35
C TYR A 78 -7.28 -3.17 -7.93
N ILE A 79 -8.27 -4.07 -7.88
CA ILE A 79 -8.04 -5.47 -7.49
C ILE A 79 -7.22 -6.18 -8.56
N GLU A 80 -7.50 -5.96 -9.85
CA GLU A 80 -6.75 -6.54 -10.95
C GLU A 80 -5.27 -6.15 -10.90
N ILE A 81 -4.98 -4.86 -10.71
CA ILE A 81 -3.61 -4.35 -10.58
C ILE A 81 -2.90 -5.00 -9.38
N ALA A 82 -3.56 -5.08 -8.22
CA ALA A 82 -2.98 -5.69 -7.02
C ALA A 82 -2.70 -7.19 -7.19
N LEU A 83 -3.59 -7.92 -7.87
CA LEU A 83 -3.39 -9.34 -8.18
C LEU A 83 -2.28 -9.53 -9.21
N GLY A 84 -2.25 -8.72 -10.27
CA GLY A 84 -1.21 -8.75 -11.30
C GLY A 84 0.18 -8.54 -10.72
N ALA A 85 0.36 -7.55 -9.84
CA ALA A 85 1.62 -7.34 -9.14
C ALA A 85 2.05 -8.56 -8.31
N SER A 86 1.09 -9.30 -7.73
CA SER A 86 1.39 -10.50 -6.94
C SER A 86 1.91 -11.66 -7.79
N THR A 87 1.51 -11.74 -9.06
CA THR A 87 1.97 -12.79 -10.00
C THR A 87 3.36 -12.54 -10.57
N LEU A 88 3.83 -11.30 -10.56
CA LEU A 88 5.17 -10.93 -11.03
C LEU A 88 6.25 -11.20 -9.96
N ASP A 89 5.85 -11.28 -8.70
CA ASP A 89 6.73 -11.49 -7.55
C ASP A 89 6.91 -12.99 -7.18
N SER A 90 6.27 -13.90 -7.92
CA SER A 90 6.26 -15.37 -7.70
C SER A 90 6.97 -16.13 -8.81
#